data_AF-A0AA38ILH2-F1
#
_entry.id   AF-A0AA38ILH2-F1
#
_cell.length_a   1.000
_cell.length_b   1.000
_cell.length_c   1.000
_cell.angle_alpha   90.00
_cell.angle_beta   90.00
_cell.angle_gamma   90.00
#
_symmetry.space_group_name_H-M   'P 1'
#
loop_
_entity.id
_entity.type
_entity.pdbx_description
1 polymer ?
#
loop_
_entity_poly.entity_id
_entity_poly.type
_entity_poly.pdbx_seq_one_letter_code
_entity_poly.pdbx_strand_id
1 'polypeptide(L)'
;MTRRSIRTYRKCGETGPSTAAPYQFRSTLSASWKRICGQGLDPAKKSTLLKDVVIPSNGEFLIPPKLNPIVRTILSGSNQTRDDSRCAAQAQLGQGLSFLGKKH
;
A
#
# COMPACT_ATOMS: atom_id res chain seq x y z
N MET A 1 33.94 12.56 -39.03
CA MET A 1 32.84 13.17 -38.26
C MET A 1 31.76 12.13 -38.00
N THR A 2 31.23 12.14 -36.78
CA THR A 2 30.73 11.01 -35.99
C THR A 2 29.44 10.36 -36.51
N ARG A 3 29.45 9.04 -36.78
CA ARG A 3 28.23 8.26 -37.04
C ARG A 3 27.50 8.00 -35.72
N ARG A 4 26.26 8.49 -35.63
CA ARG A 4 25.32 8.27 -34.51
C ARG A 4 25.06 6.77 -34.33
N SER A 5 25.41 6.23 -33.17
CA SER A 5 25.01 4.89 -32.75
C SER A 5 23.56 4.91 -32.31
N ILE A 6 22.68 4.34 -33.14
CA ILE A 6 21.26 4.16 -32.86
C ILE A 6 21.14 3.05 -31.82
N ARG A 7 20.69 3.41 -30.61
CA ARG A 7 20.35 2.46 -29.56
C ARG A 7 19.11 1.70 -29.99
N THR A 8 19.28 0.51 -30.54
CA THR A 8 18.17 -0.41 -30.84
C THR A 8 17.55 -0.86 -29.53
N TYR A 9 16.27 -0.50 -29.33
CA TYR A 9 15.47 -1.02 -28.24
C TYR A 9 15.30 -2.53 -28.43
N ARG A 10 15.80 -3.31 -27.47
CA ARG A 10 15.59 -4.75 -27.40
C ARG A 10 14.10 -5.01 -27.24
N LYS A 11 13.48 -5.51 -28.31
CA LYS A 11 12.09 -5.97 -28.34
C LYS A 11 12.01 -7.19 -27.41
N CYS A 12 11.44 -7.03 -26.21
CA CYS A 12 11.11 -8.17 -25.34
C CYS A 12 9.97 -8.94 -25.99
N GLY A 13 10.29 -10.03 -26.68
CA GLY A 13 9.30 -10.87 -27.34
C GLY A 13 9.93 -12.09 -27.99
N GLU A 14 10.54 -12.97 -27.20
CA GLU A 14 10.85 -14.33 -27.62
C GLU A 14 10.40 -15.30 -26.52
N THR A 15 9.33 -16.03 -26.81
CA THR A 15 8.72 -17.06 -25.98
C THR A 15 9.43 -18.39 -26.23
N GLY A 16 10.30 -18.79 -25.30
CA GLY A 16 10.76 -20.17 -25.14
C GLY A 16 9.85 -20.96 -24.17
N PRO A 17 9.81 -22.31 -24.23
CA PRO A 17 8.87 -23.10 -23.45
C PRO A 17 9.38 -23.34 -22.02
N SER A 18 8.42 -23.43 -21.09
CA SER A 18 8.54 -24.04 -19.75
C SER A 18 9.13 -23.19 -18.60
N THR A 19 8.33 -22.26 -18.09
CA THR A 19 8.06 -22.14 -16.64
C THR A 19 6.71 -21.42 -16.48
N ALA A 20 5.60 -22.17 -16.53
CA ALA A 20 4.24 -21.60 -16.64
C ALA A 20 3.68 -20.97 -15.35
N ALA A 21 4.24 -21.30 -14.17
CA ALA A 21 3.75 -20.82 -12.88
C ALA A 21 3.95 -19.31 -12.60
N PRO A 22 5.12 -18.69 -12.83
CA PRO A 22 5.36 -17.29 -12.44
C PRO A 22 4.63 -16.25 -13.30
N TYR A 23 4.31 -16.55 -14.57
CA TYR A 23 3.61 -15.60 -15.44
C TYR A 23 2.12 -15.48 -15.13
N GLN A 24 1.47 -16.59 -14.76
CA GLN A 24 0.05 -16.60 -14.35
C GLN A 24 -0.16 -15.89 -13.01
N PHE A 25 0.80 -15.97 -12.10
CA PHE A 25 0.75 -15.20 -10.85
C PHE A 25 0.83 -13.69 -11.10
N ARG A 26 1.74 -13.23 -11.96
CA ARG A 26 1.88 -11.79 -12.26
C ARG A 26 0.64 -11.23 -12.95
N SER A 27 0.03 -11.98 -13.87
CA SER A 27 -1.19 -11.55 -14.56
C SER A 27 -2.38 -11.43 -13.59
N THR A 28 -2.62 -12.46 -12.77
CA THR A 28 -3.70 -12.49 -11.77
C THR A 28 -3.53 -11.43 -10.68
N LEU A 29 -2.30 -11.23 -10.20
CA LEU A 29 -1.97 -10.17 -9.25
C LEU A 29 -2.23 -8.79 -9.86
N SER A 30 -1.78 -8.54 -11.10
CA SER A 30 -1.98 -7.26 -11.77
C SER A 30 -3.47 -6.94 -11.99
N ALA A 31 -4.28 -7.94 -12.32
CA ALA A 31 -5.73 -7.78 -12.48
C ALA A 31 -6.40 -7.44 -11.15
N SER A 32 -5.98 -8.12 -10.07
CA SER A 32 -6.48 -7.86 -8.71
C SER A 32 -6.13 -6.45 -8.24
N TRP A 33 -4.89 -6.01 -8.46
CA TRP A 33 -4.44 -4.64 -8.13
C TRP A 33 -5.17 -3.58 -8.93
N LYS A 34 -5.33 -3.76 -10.25
CA LYS A 34 -6.10 -2.82 -11.08
C LYS A 34 -7.53 -2.65 -10.58
N ARG A 35 -8.19 -3.75 -10.20
CA ARG A 35 -9.53 -3.71 -9.62
C ARG A 35 -9.56 -2.94 -8.31
N ILE A 36 -8.63 -3.21 -7.39
CA ILE A 36 -8.56 -2.54 -6.09
C ILE A 36 -8.24 -1.04 -6.26
N CYS A 37 -7.33 -0.67 -7.16
CA CYS A 37 -7.01 0.73 -7.41
C CYS A 37 -8.15 1.49 -8.10
N GLY A 38 -8.93 0.82 -8.96
CA GLY A 38 -10.04 1.46 -9.68
C GLY A 38 -11.36 1.53 -8.90
N GLN A 39 -11.68 0.49 -8.13
CA GLN A 39 -12.98 0.34 -7.45
C GLN A 39 -12.86 0.42 -5.93
N GLY A 40 -11.65 0.54 -5.41
CA GLY A 40 -11.39 0.42 -3.97
C GLY A 40 -11.51 -1.03 -3.48
N LEU A 41 -11.38 -1.18 -2.16
CA LEU A 41 -11.62 -2.42 -1.46
C LEU A 41 -12.96 -2.34 -0.72
N ASP A 42 -13.75 -3.40 -0.81
CA ASP A 42 -14.99 -3.55 -0.05
C ASP A 42 -14.74 -3.32 1.46
N PRO A 43 -15.50 -2.44 2.13
CA PRO A 43 -15.28 -2.09 3.53
C PRO A 43 -15.27 -3.30 4.47
N ALA A 44 -16.10 -4.31 4.22
CA ALA A 44 -16.13 -5.53 5.01
C ALA A 44 -14.80 -6.29 4.90
N LYS A 45 -14.30 -6.48 3.67
CA LYS A 45 -12.99 -7.10 3.42
C LYS A 45 -11.85 -6.29 4.03
N LYS A 46 -11.93 -4.95 3.96
CA LYS A 46 -10.95 -4.06 4.59
C LYS A 46 -10.90 -4.27 6.10
N SER A 47 -12.04 -4.33 6.77
CA SER A 47 -12.09 -4.56 8.22
C SER A 47 -11.49 -5.92 8.59
N THR A 48 -11.78 -6.97 7.84
CA THR A 48 -11.20 -8.30 8.06
C THR A 48 -9.68 -8.29 7.93
N LEU A 49 -9.13 -7.62 6.90
CA LEU A 49 -7.68 -7.54 6.70
C LEU A 49 -6.94 -6.82 7.84
N LEU A 50 -7.60 -5.88 8.51
CA LEU A 50 -6.98 -5.03 9.53
C LEU A 50 -7.20 -5.55 10.97
N LYS A 51 -8.16 -6.48 11.20
CA LYS A 51 -8.55 -6.94 12.54
C LYS A 51 -7.44 -7.68 13.30
N ASP A 52 -6.66 -8.49 12.60
CA ASP A 52 -5.70 -9.42 13.24
C ASP A 52 -4.24 -8.90 13.20
N VAL A 53 -4.06 -7.64 12.79
CA VAL A 53 -2.73 -7.06 12.62
C VAL A 53 -2.30 -6.33 13.88
N VAL A 54 -1.58 -7.05 14.74
CA VAL A 54 -0.85 -6.46 15.87
C VAL A 54 0.41 -5.76 15.35
N ILE A 55 0.53 -4.46 15.66
CA ILE A 55 1.78 -3.71 15.46
C ILE A 55 2.77 -4.18 16.54
N PRO A 56 3.96 -4.67 16.17
CA PRO A 56 4.93 -5.15 17.14
C PRO A 56 5.46 -4.00 18.00
N SER A 57 5.91 -4.30 19.22
CA SER A 57 6.31 -3.30 20.23
C SER A 57 7.48 -2.42 19.79
N ASN A 58 8.32 -2.88 18.86
CA ASN A 58 9.39 -2.09 18.25
C ASN A 58 8.90 -1.14 17.14
N GLY A 59 7.62 -1.17 16.79
CA GLY A 59 6.98 -0.39 15.74
C GLY A 59 6.26 0.86 16.23
N GLU A 60 6.76 1.52 17.28
CA GLU A 60 6.10 2.71 17.87
C GLU A 60 5.86 3.83 16.84
N PHE A 61 6.76 3.97 15.86
CA PHE A 61 6.62 4.92 14.76
C PHE A 61 5.50 4.60 13.76
N LEU A 62 4.94 3.39 13.81
CA LEU A 62 3.81 2.96 13.00
C LEU A 62 2.47 3.31 13.66
N ILE A 63 2.49 3.78 14.91
CA ILE A 63 1.31 4.26 15.63
C ILE A 63 1.18 5.77 15.36
N PRO A 64 0.02 6.25 14.89
CA PRO A 64 -0.15 7.68 14.67
C PRO A 64 -0.05 8.44 16.00
N PRO A 65 0.56 9.64 15.99
CA PRO A 65 0.59 10.50 17.16
C PRO A 65 -0.83 10.94 17.52
N LYS A 66 -1.15 10.93 18.82
CA LYS A 66 -2.45 11.42 19.30
C LYS A 66 -2.38 12.93 19.50
N LEU A 67 -3.35 13.64 18.93
CA LEU A 67 -3.51 15.06 19.17
C LEU A 67 -3.73 15.34 20.66
N ASN A 68 -3.03 16.35 21.18
CA ASN A 68 -3.19 16.77 22.56
C ASN A 68 -4.65 17.23 22.81
N PRO A 69 -5.33 16.75 23.86
CA PRO A 69 -6.73 17.09 24.13
C PRO A 69 -6.97 18.60 24.29
N ILE A 70 -6.01 19.34 24.86
CA ILE A 70 -6.11 20.80 25.03
C ILE A 70 -6.06 21.51 23.67
N VAL A 71 -5.22 21.02 22.75
CA VAL A 71 -5.14 21.59 21.41
C VAL A 71 -6.40 21.25 20.61
N ARG A 72 -6.97 20.06 20.82
CA ARG A 72 -8.19 19.62 20.15
C ARG A 72 -9.38 20.53 20.46
N THR A 73 -9.52 21.03 21.70
CA THR A 73 -10.62 21.93 22.07
C THR A 73 -10.51 23.32 21.44
N ILE A 74 -9.29 23.76 21.10
CA ILE A 74 -9.03 25.07 20.49
C ILE A 74 -9.20 25.00 18.97
N LEU A 75 -8.97 23.84 18.35
CA LEU A 75 -9.08 23.66 16.91
C LEU A 75 -10.54 23.74 16.44
N SER A 76 -10.74 24.36 15.27
CA SER A 76 -12.02 24.33 14.57
C SER A 76 -12.40 22.90 14.16
N GLY A 77 -13.70 22.62 14.06
CA GLY A 77 -14.20 21.29 13.70
C GLY A 77 -13.61 20.75 12.39
N SER A 78 -13.41 21.60 11.38
CA SER A 78 -12.78 21.18 10.11
C SER A 78 -11.33 20.73 10.30
N ASN A 79 -10.56 21.38 11.17
CA ASN A 79 -9.19 20.98 11.46
C ASN A 79 -9.14 19.70 12.29
N GLN A 80 -10.07 19.50 13.21
CA GLN A 80 -10.22 18.24 13.94
C GLN A 80 -10.53 17.08 12.99
N THR A 81 -11.47 17.24 12.06
CA THR A 81 -11.78 16.21 11.06
C THR A 81 -10.59 15.89 10.16
N ARG A 82 -9.80 16.90 9.76
CA ARG A 82 -8.58 16.68 8.97
C ARG A 82 -7.54 15.90 9.76
N ASP A 83 -7.34 16.21 11.04
CA ASP A 83 -6.44 15.47 11.91
C ASP A 83 -6.89 14.02 12.09
N ASP A 84 -8.17 13.80 12.43
CA ASP A 84 -8.77 12.48 12.61
C ASP A 84 -8.60 11.62 11.34
N SER A 85 -8.83 12.20 10.15
CA SER A 85 -8.65 11.48 8.87
C SER A 85 -7.20 11.08 8.60
N ARG A 86 -6.22 11.92 8.99
CA ARG A 86 -4.79 11.64 8.85
C ARG A 86 -4.34 10.56 9.84
N CYS A 87 -4.80 10.65 11.09
CA CYS A 87 -4.60 9.60 12.08
C CYS A 87 -5.14 8.25 11.59
N ALA A 88 -6.35 8.22 11.04
CA ALA A 88 -6.95 7.00 10.50
C ALA A 88 -6.14 6.42 9.32
N ALA A 89 -5.64 7.27 8.42
CA ALA A 89 -4.79 6.83 7.31
C ALA A 89 -3.44 6.28 7.80
N GLN A 90 -2.79 6.98 8.74
CA GLN A 90 -1.52 6.55 9.34
C GLN A 90 -1.66 5.22 10.09
N ALA A 91 -2.75 5.04 10.86
CA ALA A 91 -3.03 3.77 11.53
C ALA A 91 -3.15 2.60 10.53
N GLN A 92 -3.86 2.82 9.42
CA GLN A 92 -4.02 1.82 8.36
C GLN A 92 -2.69 1.48 7.68
N LEU A 93 -1.84 2.49 7.44
CA LEU A 93 -0.49 2.27 6.91
C LEU A 93 0.38 1.48 7.90
N GLY A 94 0.34 1.83 9.18
CA GLY A 94 1.08 1.13 10.22
C GLY A 94 0.70 -0.35 10.34
N GLN A 95 -0.61 -0.64 10.30
CA GLN A 95 -1.12 -2.01 10.23
C GLN A 95 -0.65 -2.70 8.94
N GLY A 96 -0.83 -2.09 7.77
CA GLY A 96 -0.41 -2.69 6.50
C GLY A 96 1.09 -3.03 6.45
N LEU A 97 1.96 -2.13 6.92
CA LEU A 97 3.40 -2.34 7.00
C LEU A 97 3.76 -3.45 8.00
N SER A 98 3.09 -3.48 9.15
CA SER A 98 3.29 -4.53 10.17
C SER A 98 2.90 -5.91 9.63
N PHE A 99 1.84 -6.00 8.84
CA PHE A 99 1.45 -7.24 8.18
C PHE A 99 2.50 -7.70 7.17
N LEU A 100 2.99 -6.80 6.31
CA LEU A 100 4.02 -7.13 5.32
C LEU A 100 5.36 -7.54 5.95
N GLY A 101 5.67 -7.02 7.14
CA GLY A 101 6.88 -7.37 7.88
C GLY A 101 6.85 -8.74 8.56
N LYS A 102 5.67 -9.37 8.70
CA LYS A 102 5.57 -10.73 9.23
C LYS A 102 6.16 -11.70 8.20
N LYS A 103 7.23 -12.41 8.56
CA LYS A 103 7.73 -13.54 7.75
C LYS A 103 6.67 -14.65 7.80
N HIS A 104 6.13 -14.99 6.63
CA HIS A 104 5.24 -16.12 6.40
C HIS A 104 6.03 -17.35 5.96
#